data_AF-A0A1U7IP74-F1
#
_entry.id   AF-A0A1U7IP74-F1
#
_cell.length_a   1.000
_cell.length_b   1.000
_cell.length_c   1.000
_cell.angle_alpha   90.00
_cell.angle_beta   90.00
_cell.angle_gamma   90.00
#
_symmetry.space_group_name_H-M   'P 1'
#
loop_
_entity.id
_entity.type
_entity.pdbx_description
1 polymer ?
#
loop_
_entity_poly.entity_id
_entity_poly.type
_entity_poly.pdbx_seq_one_letter_code
_entity_poly.pdbx_strand_id
1 'polypeptide(L)' 'MKFPWCNSLPIKEYAKSRVVVYYYKEQWVPITFHQLKDAIALHRKAKQQGKELFIFPPDVNPKDRQDA' A
#
# COMPACT_ATOMS: atom_id res chain seq x y z
N MET A 1 21.38 2.22 15.67
CA MET A 1 20.14 3.01 15.46
C MET A 1 19.26 2.29 14.44
N LYS A 2 18.14 1.70 14.88
CA LYS A 2 17.10 1.20 13.95
C LYS A 2 16.20 2.38 13.63
N PHE A 3 16.18 2.82 12.38
CA PHE A 3 15.18 3.79 11.92
C PHE A 3 13.79 3.19 12.14
N PRO A 4 12.81 3.93 12.70
CA PRO A 4 11.44 3.43 12.92
C PRO A 4 10.73 3.03 11.61
N TRP A 5 11.32 3.36 10.47
CA TRP A 5 10.87 3.03 9.12
C TRP A 5 11.49 1.72 8.60
N CYS A 6 12.47 1.16 9.31
CA CYS A 6 13.10 -0.13 9.01
C CYS A 6 12.33 -1.26 9.70
N ASN A 7 10.99 -1.26 9.55
CA ASN A 7 10.19 -2.40 9.95
C ASN A 7 10.49 -3.53 8.96
N SER A 8 11.16 -4.57 9.46
CA SER A 8 11.08 -5.90 8.85
C SER A 8 9.61 -6.16 8.56
N LEU A 9 9.32 -6.62 7.33
CA LEU A 9 8.00 -6.99 6.84
C LEU A 9 7.12 -7.56 7.96
N PRO A 10 5.83 -7.23 7.96
CA PRO A 10 5.04 -7.23 9.16
C PRO A 10 5.14 -8.56 9.91
N ILE A 11 5.34 -8.46 11.22
CA ILE A 11 5.06 -9.51 12.20
C ILE A 11 3.84 -10.29 11.71
N LYS A 12 3.93 -11.63 11.64
CA LYS A 12 2.97 -12.56 10.99
C LYS A 12 1.49 -12.17 11.15
N GLU A 13 1.13 -11.53 12.25
CA GLU A 13 -0.19 -10.97 12.55
C GLU A 13 -0.74 -10.03 11.47
N TYR A 14 0.06 -9.09 10.94
CA TYR A 14 -0.41 -8.14 9.93
C TYR A 14 -0.33 -8.67 8.50
N ALA A 15 0.27 -9.85 8.27
CA ALA A 15 0.34 -10.45 6.94
C ALA A 15 -1.07 -10.77 6.38
N LYS A 16 -2.03 -11.04 7.28
CA LYS A 16 -3.44 -11.30 6.94
C LYS A 16 -4.28 -10.02 6.88
N SER A 17 -3.74 -8.87 7.29
CA SER A 17 -4.48 -7.61 7.25
C SER A 17 -4.86 -7.25 5.82
N ARG A 18 -6.12 -6.88 5.62
CA ARG A 18 -6.58 -6.34 4.35
C ARG A 18 -6.03 -4.93 4.17
N VAL A 19 -5.60 -4.63 2.96
CA VAL A 19 -5.14 -3.31 2.53
C VAL A 19 -5.72 -2.99 1.17
N VAL A 20 -5.77 -1.71 0.83
CA VAL A 20 -6.24 -1.22 -0.47
C VAL A 20 -5.03 -0.79 -1.28
N VAL A 21 -4.97 -1.27 -2.52
CA VAL A 21 -3.96 -0.85 -3.49
C VAL A 21 -4.54 0.26 -4.35
N TYR A 22 -3.83 1.38 -4.42
CA TYR A 22 -4.19 2.54 -5.21
C TYR A 22 -3.19 2.77 -6.34
N TYR A 23 -3.70 3.31 -7.44
CA TYR A 23 -2.91 3.93 -8.49
C TYR A 23 -3.22 5.43 -8.52
N TYR A 24 -2.20 6.25 -8.71
CA TYR A 24 -2.38 7.68 -8.89
C TYR A 24 -2.33 8.02 -10.37
N LYS A 25 -3.43 8.58 -10.89
CA LYS A 25 -3.52 9.11 -12.25
C LYS A 25 -4.43 10.33 -12.22
N GLU A 26 -3.84 11.49 -11.92
CA GLU A 26 -4.53 12.78 -11.66
C GLU A 26 -5.44 12.77 -10.42
N GLN A 27 -5.94 11.60 -10.04
CA GLN A 27 -6.72 11.30 -8.85
C GLN A 27 -6.33 9.92 -8.29
N TRP A 28 -6.66 9.68 -7.03
CA TRP A 28 -6.49 8.37 -6.40
C TRP A 28 -7.55 7.39 -6.91
N VAL A 29 -7.10 6.32 -7.57
CA VAL A 29 -7.96 5.26 -8.09
C VAL A 29 -7.73 3.98 -7.27
N PRO A 30 -8.73 3.50 -6.51
CA PRO A 30 -8.63 2.22 -5.84
C PRO A 30 -8.68 1.10 -6.89
N ILE A 31 -7.72 0.19 -6.85
CA ILE A 31 -7.64 -0.93 -7.78
C ILE A 31 -8.38 -2.14 -7.18
N THR A 32 -8.01 -2.52 -5.95
CA THR A 32 -8.51 -3.74 -5.30
C THR A 32 -8.08 -3.83 -3.83
N PHE A 33 -8.72 -4.73 -3.09
CA PHE A 33 -8.34 -5.14 -1.74
C PHE A 33 -7.46 -6.39 -1.79
N HIS A 34 -6.33 -6.37 -1.08
CA HIS A 34 -5.41 -7.51 -0.97
C HIS A 34 -5.03 -7.78 0.48
N GLN A 35 -4.57 -9.00 0.76
CA GLN A 35 -3.76 -9.22 1.96
C GLN A 35 -2.46 -8.43 1.81
N LEU A 36 -1.96 -7.86 2.90
CA LEU A 36 -0.76 -7.03 2.89
C LEU A 36 0.44 -7.74 2.23
N LYS A 37 0.59 -9.05 2.45
CA LYS A 37 1.63 -9.85 1.79
C LYS A 37 1.54 -9.80 0.26
N ASP A 38 0.34 -9.96 -0.29
CA ASP A 38 0.10 -9.97 -1.73
C ASP A 38 0.21 -8.58 -2.32
N ALA A 39 -0.26 -7.56 -1.60
CA ALA A 39 -0.11 -6.16 -1.98
C ALA A 39 1.36 -5.76 -2.09
N ILE A 40 2.21 -6.19 -1.14
CA ILE A 40 3.66 -5.95 -1.18
C ILE A 40 4.30 -6.65 -2.38
N ALA A 41 3.92 -7.90 -2.66
CA ALA A 41 4.41 -8.62 -3.83
C ALA A 41 4.03 -7.90 -5.14
N LEU A 42 2.79 -7.42 -5.21
CA LEU A 42 2.28 -6.64 -6.35
C LEU A 42 3.02 -5.31 -6.51
N HIS A 43 3.24 -4.56 -5.42
CA HIS A 43 4.00 -3.31 -5.45
C HIS A 43 5.44 -3.52 -5.94
N ARG A 44 6.12 -4.59 -5.48
CA ARG A 44 7.46 -4.94 -5.96
C ARG A 44 7.48 -5.26 -7.46
N LYS A 45 6.50 -6.04 -7.93
CA LYS A 45 6.36 -6.38 -9.35
C LYS A 45 6.06 -5.13 -10.21
N ALA A 46 5.19 -4.24 -9.73
CA ALA A 46 4.88 -2.99 -10.39
C ALA A 46 6.11 -2.07 -10.48
N LYS A 47 6.87 -1.94 -9.39
CA LYS A 47 8.10 -1.16 -9.35
C LYS A 47 9.13 -1.65 -10.36
N GLN A 48 9.28 -2.98 -10.53
CA GLN A 48 10.14 -3.57 -11.56
C GLN A 48 9.66 -3.25 -12.99
N GLN A 49 8.37 -2.98 -13.18
CA GLN A 49 7.78 -2.59 -14.47
C GLN A 49 7.73 -1.06 -14.67
N GLY A 50 8.34 -0.28 -13.78
CA GLY A 50 8.28 1.19 -13.82
C GLY A 50 6.89 1.77 -13.48
N LYS A 51 6.03 0.98 -12.83
CA LYS A 51 4.69 1.40 -12.38
C LYS A 51 4.71 1.73 -10.90
N GLU A 52 4.10 2.84 -10.53
CA GLU A 52 3.94 3.21 -9.13
C GLU A 52 2.58 2.77 -8.60
N LEU A 53 2.59 1.96 -7.54
CA LEU A 53 1.41 1.55 -6.79
C LEU A 53 1.59 1.96 -5.33
N PHE A 54 0.50 2.39 -4.70
CA PHE A 54 0.48 2.81 -3.31
C PHE A 54 -0.41 1.87 -2.50
N ILE A 55 -0.02 1.56 -1.28
CA ILE A 55 -0.76 0.63 -0.41
C ILE A 55 -1.18 1.39 0.83
N PHE A 56 -2.47 1.40 1.11
CA PHE A 56 -3.05 2.05 2.29
C PHE A 56 -3.86 1.05 3.12
N PRO A 57 -3.96 1.28 4.44
CA PRO A 57 -4.98 0.64 5.26
C PRO A 57 -6.39 0.87 4.70
N PRO A 58 -7.34 -0.07 4.90
CA PRO A 58 -8.68 0.01 4.32
C PRO A 58 -9.54 1.13 4.92
N ASP A 59 -9.18 1.60 6.10
CA ASP A 59 -9.74 2.73 6.83
C ASP A 59 -9.14 4.08 6.42
N VAL A 60 -8.10 4.08 5.57
CA VAL A 60 -7.45 5.30 5.09
C VAL A 60 -7.78 5.52 3.61
N ASN A 61 -8.64 6.49 3.33
CA ASN A 61 -8.90 6.95 1.97
C ASN A 61 -7.98 8.14 1.64
N PRO A 62 -7.06 8.01 0.67
CA PRO A 62 -6.13 9.08 0.32
C PRO A 62 -6.82 10.32 -0.30
N LYS A 63 -8.11 10.24 -0.66
CA LYS A 63 -8.91 11.40 -1.09
C LYS A 63 -9.30 12.33 0.07
N ASP A 64 -9.46 11.79 1.28
CA ASP A 64 -9.92 12.57 2.44
C ASP A 64 -8.88 13.60 2.92
N ARG A 65 -7.63 13.51 2.42
CA ARG A 65 -6.52 14.41 2.76
C ARG A 65 -6.32 15.56 1.79
N GLN A 66 -7.13 15.69 0.73
CA GLN A 66 -6.94 16.71 -0.30
C GLN A 66 -7.63 18.07 0.01
N ASP A 67 -8.37 18.18 1.12
CA ASP A 67 -9.16 19.38 1.47
C ASP A 67 -8.62 20.17 2.69
N ALA A 68 -7.31 20.18 2.94
CA ALA A 68 -6.68 20.96 4.02
C ALA A 68 -5.68 22.00 3.52
#